data_AF-A0A949JSA8-F1
#
_entry.id   AF-A0A949JSA8-F1
#
_cell.length_a   1.000
_cell.length_b   1.000
_cell.length_c   1.000
_cell.angle_alpha   90.00
_cell.angle_beta   90.00
_cell.angle_gamma   90.00
#
_symmetry.space_group_name_H-M   'P 1'
#
loop_
_entity.id
_entity.type
_entity.pdbx_description
1 polymer ?
#
loop_
_entity_poly.entity_id
_entity_poly.type
_entity_poly.pdbx_seq_one_letter_code
_entity_poly.pdbx_strand_id
1 'polypeptide(L)'
;MTKYKQLASANTAQLPRSYEEMTTAIALCESVDECKDWADKAAALASYHRQSKDTVLMNRFMRIQARAIRRAGEVLETIEPQSGGDRKSNGGQPPLDNTRTAAAREAGMSPHQQKTAMKIARIPKEEFEELVESYEPPTITRLAVREAEKREQPAPVKRELPAEEYNLIYADPPWRYEHSKTDNRKIENHYPTMDLLEICNLPIGALAHEDCVLFMWTTSPKLFESMAVIEAWGFSYRTCAVWDKEIIGMGYYFRQQHEILLIATKGSPGTPDPSMRVSSIIKSRREKHSKKPDLFYGLIESMYPNAKKLELFARKTQPGWSAWGNDAQL
;
A
#
# COMPACT_ATOMS: atom_id res chain seq x y z
N MET A 1 -31.73 43.17 -5.25
CA MET A 1 -30.64 43.23 -6.25
C MET A 1 -29.35 42.78 -5.59
N THR A 2 -29.10 41.47 -5.63
CA THR A 2 -27.98 40.83 -4.94
C THR A 2 -26.79 40.77 -5.89
N LYS A 3 -25.73 41.53 -5.60
CA LYS A 3 -24.46 41.45 -6.34
C LYS A 3 -23.68 40.20 -5.88
N TYR A 4 -24.01 39.04 -6.42
CA TYR A 4 -23.05 37.93 -6.45
C TYR A 4 -22.04 38.22 -7.56
N LYS A 5 -20.83 38.65 -7.16
CA LYS A 5 -19.65 38.55 -8.02
C LYS A 5 -19.49 37.07 -8.38
N GLN A 6 -19.55 36.75 -9.67
CA GLN A 6 -19.06 35.50 -10.22
C GLN A 6 -17.64 35.29 -9.69
N LEU A 7 -17.47 34.34 -8.75
CA LEU A 7 -16.16 33.79 -8.45
C LEU A 7 -15.80 32.91 -9.64
N ALA A 8 -14.70 33.25 -10.31
CA ALA A 8 -14.14 32.43 -11.38
C ALA A 8 -13.97 30.99 -10.86
N SER A 9 -14.35 30.00 -11.68
CA SER A 9 -14.17 28.60 -11.35
C SER A 9 -12.71 28.32 -10.99
N ALA A 10 -12.47 27.59 -9.90
CA ALA A 10 -11.12 27.28 -9.39
C ALA A 10 -10.19 26.57 -10.41
N ASN A 11 -10.72 26.10 -11.54
CA ASN A 11 -9.97 25.45 -12.62
C ASN A 11 -9.43 26.40 -13.70
N THR A 12 -9.64 27.72 -13.61
CA THR A 12 -9.18 28.69 -14.64
C THR A 12 -8.33 29.83 -14.09
N ALA A 13 -7.92 29.78 -12.83
CA ALA A 13 -6.93 30.72 -12.31
C ALA A 13 -5.56 30.41 -12.91
N GLN A 14 -5.17 31.14 -13.96
CA GLN A 14 -3.80 31.13 -14.47
C GLN A 14 -2.83 31.32 -13.29
N LEU A 15 -1.84 30.43 -13.21
CA LEU A 15 -0.81 30.54 -12.19
C LEU A 15 -0.12 31.90 -12.36
N PRO A 16 0.20 32.63 -11.28
CA PRO A 16 0.89 33.89 -11.43
C PRO A 16 2.21 33.66 -12.17
N ARG A 17 2.54 34.55 -13.11
CA ARG A 17 3.71 34.46 -14.00
C ARG A 17 5.01 34.05 -13.30
N SER A 18 5.26 34.55 -12.09
CA SER A 18 6.43 34.19 -11.29
C SER A 18 6.50 32.70 -10.91
N TYR A 19 5.36 32.03 -10.76
CA TYR A 19 5.30 30.59 -10.53
C TYR A 19 5.71 29.80 -11.77
N GLU A 20 5.19 30.16 -12.94
CA GLU A 20 5.54 29.53 -14.22
C GLU A 20 7.02 29.73 -14.57
N GLU A 21 7.57 30.91 -14.26
CA GLU A 21 9.00 31.20 -14.40
C GLU A 21 9.85 30.30 -13.49
N MET A 22 9.44 30.10 -12.23
CA MET A 22 10.13 29.18 -11.30
C MET A 22 10.04 27.71 -11.73
N THR A 23 8.87 27.24 -12.19
CA THR A 23 8.74 25.85 -12.67
C THR A 23 9.58 25.61 -13.92
N THR A 24 9.64 26.58 -14.83
CA THR A 24 10.50 26.53 -16.02
C THR A 24 11.98 26.53 -15.63
N ALA A 25 12.40 27.40 -14.71
CA ALA A 25 13.78 27.46 -14.24
C ALA A 25 14.23 26.12 -13.63
N ILE A 26 13.37 25.48 -12.81
CA ILE A 26 13.65 24.16 -12.25
C ILE A 26 13.76 23.09 -13.34
N ALA A 27 12.85 23.09 -14.32
CA ALA A 27 12.88 22.11 -15.40
C ALA A 27 14.18 22.18 -16.23
N LEU A 28 14.80 23.37 -16.29
CA LEU A 28 16.06 23.63 -16.99
C LEU A 28 17.30 23.34 -16.14
N CYS A 29 17.19 23.06 -14.83
CA CYS A 29 18.36 22.70 -14.02
C CYS A 29 19.05 21.45 -14.59
N GLU A 30 20.37 21.51 -14.73
CA GLU A 30 21.18 20.41 -15.27
C GLU A 30 22.03 19.72 -14.19
N SER A 31 22.15 20.33 -13.02
CA SER A 31 22.94 19.81 -11.91
C SER A 31 22.12 19.60 -10.63
N VAL A 32 22.62 18.70 -9.78
CA VAL A 32 21.93 18.29 -8.54
C VAL A 32 21.96 19.41 -7.49
N ASP A 33 23.04 20.20 -7.46
CA ASP A 33 23.21 21.34 -6.56
C ASP A 33 22.27 22.50 -6.88
N GLU A 34 22.06 22.82 -8.17
CA GLU A 34 21.04 23.79 -8.60
C GLU A 34 19.64 23.36 -8.16
N CYS A 35 19.29 22.09 -8.40
CA CYS A 35 18.01 21.54 -7.99
C CYS A 35 17.84 21.60 -6.46
N LYS A 36 18.90 21.30 -5.71
CA LYS A 36 18.88 21.33 -4.25
C LYS A 36 18.74 22.76 -3.71
N ASP A 37 19.43 23.73 -4.28
CA ASP A 37 19.32 25.13 -3.89
C ASP A 37 17.89 25.65 -4.08
N TRP A 38 17.26 25.34 -5.22
CA TRP A 38 15.83 25.60 -5.43
C TRP A 38 14.95 24.93 -4.38
N ALA A 39 15.20 23.66 -4.08
CA ALA A 39 14.42 22.91 -3.09
C ALA A 39 14.55 23.50 -1.68
N ASP A 40 15.75 23.88 -1.25
CA ASP A 40 16.01 24.43 0.09
C ASP A 40 15.40 25.83 0.24
N LYS A 41 15.53 26.69 -0.78
CA LYS A 41 14.88 28.01 -0.81
C LYS A 41 13.36 27.88 -0.74
N ALA A 42 12.77 27.00 -1.53
CA ALA A 42 11.34 26.74 -1.52
C ALA A 42 10.87 26.16 -0.17
N ALA A 43 11.63 25.25 0.43
CA ALA A 43 11.34 24.70 1.76
C ALA A 43 11.32 25.78 2.84
N ALA A 44 12.30 26.69 2.81
CA ALA A 44 12.40 27.80 3.76
C ALA A 44 11.21 28.76 3.61
N LEU A 45 10.84 29.11 2.38
CA LEU A 45 9.68 29.96 2.10
C LEU A 45 8.35 29.30 2.51
N ALA A 46 8.18 28.01 2.22
CA ALA A 46 7.01 27.26 2.70
C ALA A 46 6.92 27.26 4.24
N SER A 47 8.05 27.09 4.93
CA SER A 47 8.12 27.16 6.40
C SER A 47 7.75 28.55 6.94
N TYR A 48 8.24 29.62 6.30
CA TYR A 48 7.89 30.99 6.66
C TYR A 48 6.38 31.26 6.50
N HIS A 49 5.80 30.90 5.36
CA HIS A 49 4.36 31.09 5.10
C HIS A 49 3.48 30.21 5.98
N ARG A 50 3.97 29.04 6.39
CA ARG A 50 3.30 28.21 7.41
C ARG A 50 3.19 28.94 8.74
N GLN A 51 4.25 29.63 9.17
CA GLN A 51 4.24 30.41 10.42
C GLN A 51 3.30 31.61 10.34
N SER A 52 3.23 32.26 9.17
CA SER A 52 2.30 33.37 8.92
C SER A 52 0.86 32.93 8.61
N LYS A 53 0.58 31.62 8.61
CA LYS A 53 -0.72 31.01 8.25
C LYS A 53 -1.22 31.35 6.84
N ASP A 54 -0.31 31.68 5.92
CA ASP A 54 -0.64 31.85 4.50
C ASP A 54 -0.54 30.50 3.79
N THR A 55 -1.66 29.79 3.74
CA THR A 55 -1.74 28.45 3.15
C THR A 55 -1.56 28.47 1.64
N VAL A 56 -1.92 29.55 0.97
CA VAL A 56 -1.84 29.67 -0.50
C VAL A 56 -0.38 29.74 -0.94
N LEU A 57 0.40 30.64 -0.32
CA LEU A 57 1.83 30.76 -0.61
C LEU A 57 2.62 29.56 -0.08
N MET A 58 2.27 29.04 1.10
CA MET A 58 2.85 27.79 1.61
C MET A 58 2.71 26.66 0.59
N ASN A 59 1.48 26.39 0.12
CA ASN A 59 1.23 25.32 -0.86
C ASN A 59 1.99 25.60 -2.17
N ARG A 60 2.04 26.84 -2.64
CA ARG A 60 2.81 27.20 -3.84
C ARG A 60 4.29 26.85 -3.71
N PHE A 61 4.94 27.20 -2.60
CA PHE A 61 6.35 26.85 -2.40
C PHE A 61 6.57 25.36 -2.15
N MET A 62 5.61 24.65 -1.55
CA MET A 62 5.67 23.18 -1.49
C MET A 62 5.67 22.54 -2.89
N ARG A 63 4.92 23.10 -3.84
CA ARG A 63 4.92 22.62 -5.24
C ARG A 63 6.26 22.84 -5.93
N ILE A 64 6.85 24.02 -5.75
CA ILE A 64 8.20 24.35 -6.24
C ILE A 64 9.23 23.40 -5.64
N GLN A 65 9.19 23.18 -4.33
CA GLN A 65 10.08 22.23 -3.66
C GLN A 65 9.95 20.81 -4.23
N ALA A 66 8.71 20.33 -4.43
CA ALA A 66 8.47 18.99 -4.98
C ALA A 66 9.06 18.83 -6.39
N ARG A 67 8.90 19.84 -7.27
CA ARG A 67 9.49 19.83 -8.62
C ARG A 67 11.01 19.86 -8.59
N ALA A 68 11.60 20.69 -7.73
CA ALA A 68 13.05 20.77 -7.59
C ALA A 68 13.65 19.43 -7.11
N ILE A 69 13.01 18.78 -6.13
CA ILE A 69 13.43 17.46 -5.66
C ILE A 69 13.22 16.37 -6.72
N ARG A 70 12.12 16.43 -7.49
CA ARG A 70 11.90 15.51 -8.62
C ARG A 70 13.03 15.65 -9.64
N ARG A 71 13.30 16.89 -10.08
CA ARG A 71 14.36 17.18 -11.05
C ARG A 71 15.74 16.72 -10.55
N ALA A 72 16.05 16.94 -9.28
CA ALA A 72 17.29 16.42 -8.68
C ALA A 72 17.40 14.90 -8.84
N GLY A 73 16.29 14.16 -8.66
CA GLY A 73 16.25 12.72 -8.87
C GLY A 73 16.40 12.32 -10.34
N GLU A 74 15.79 13.05 -11.26
CA GLU A 74 15.93 12.84 -12.71
C GLU A 74 17.37 13.05 -13.17
N VAL A 75 18.04 14.12 -12.70
CA VAL A 75 19.46 14.39 -12.95
C VAL A 75 20.33 13.29 -12.33
N LEU A 76 20.02 12.82 -11.12
CA LEU A 76 20.75 11.70 -10.51
C LEU A 76 20.56 10.38 -11.28
N GLU A 77 19.43 10.18 -11.96
CA GLU A 77 19.19 8.98 -12.76
C GLU A 77 20.04 8.91 -14.03
N THR A 78 20.47 10.06 -14.58
CA THR A 78 21.38 10.10 -15.75
C THR A 78 22.81 9.70 -15.41
N ILE A 79 23.20 9.76 -14.14
CA ILE A 79 24.53 9.35 -13.65
C ILE A 79 24.55 7.83 -13.43
N GLU A 80 25.66 7.15 -13.76
CA GLU A 80 25.77 5.70 -13.61
C GLU A 80 25.65 5.25 -12.13
N PRO A 81 24.90 4.17 -11.84
CA PRO A 81 24.89 3.58 -10.51
C PRO A 81 26.25 2.91 -10.23
N GLN A 82 26.70 2.94 -8.98
CA GLN A 82 27.83 2.12 -8.56
C GLN A 82 27.48 0.65 -8.82
N SER A 83 28.23 -0.02 -9.70
CA SER A 83 28.06 -1.45 -9.97
C SER A 83 28.15 -2.22 -8.66
N GLY A 84 27.06 -2.90 -8.30
CA GLY A 84 27.03 -3.83 -7.17
C GLY A 84 27.82 -5.08 -7.50
N GLY A 85 29.15 -4.99 -7.39
CA GLY A 85 30.03 -6.14 -7.52
C GLY A 85 29.86 -7.07 -6.32
N ASP A 86 29.62 -8.35 -6.62
CA ASP A 86 29.84 -9.45 -5.68
C ASP A 86 31.12 -9.22 -4.90
N ARG A 87 31.03 -9.29 -3.57
CA ARG A 87 32.20 -9.31 -2.67
C ARG A 87 32.96 -10.62 -2.88
N LYS A 88 33.73 -10.72 -3.96
CA LYS A 88 34.83 -11.66 -4.19
C LYS A 88 35.51 -11.33 -5.52
N SER A 89 36.48 -10.42 -5.49
CA SER A 89 37.81 -10.61 -6.12
C SER A 89 38.65 -9.33 -6.06
N ASN A 90 39.94 -9.57 -5.90
CA ASN A 90 41.11 -8.69 -5.78
C ASN A 90 41.04 -7.26 -6.35
N GLY A 91 41.52 -6.32 -5.52
CA GLY A 91 42.65 -5.46 -5.89
C GLY A 91 42.46 -4.53 -7.08
N GLY A 92 41.48 -3.64 -7.01
CA GLY A 92 41.36 -2.49 -7.92
C GLY A 92 40.17 -1.65 -7.52
N GLN A 93 40.42 -0.52 -6.86
CA GLN A 93 39.39 0.42 -6.42
C GLN A 93 38.93 1.22 -7.66
N PRO A 94 37.68 1.11 -8.13
CA PRO A 94 37.22 1.96 -9.22
C PRO A 94 37.14 3.42 -8.75
N PRO A 95 37.30 4.42 -9.63
CA PRO A 95 37.32 5.83 -9.25
C PRO A 95 36.03 6.20 -8.50
N LEU A 96 36.17 6.78 -7.31
CA LEU A 96 35.07 7.10 -6.39
C LEU A 96 34.18 8.27 -6.85
N ASP A 97 34.50 8.90 -7.98
CA ASP A 97 34.00 10.24 -8.33
C ASP A 97 32.76 10.24 -9.24
N ASN A 98 32.45 9.16 -9.96
CA ASN A 98 31.36 9.16 -10.96
C ASN A 98 30.06 8.48 -10.50
N THR A 99 29.87 8.28 -9.19
CA THR A 99 28.67 7.59 -8.69
C THR A 99 27.56 8.57 -8.34
N ARG A 100 26.29 8.15 -8.51
CA ARG A 100 25.11 8.92 -8.02
C ARG A 100 25.24 9.40 -6.58
N THR A 101 25.86 8.59 -5.72
CA THR A 101 26.08 8.91 -4.31
C THR A 101 27.16 9.96 -4.11
N ALA A 102 28.22 9.94 -4.91
CA ALA A 102 29.23 10.99 -4.91
C ALA A 102 28.64 12.33 -5.35
N ALA A 103 27.93 12.36 -6.48
CA ALA A 103 27.28 13.56 -7.01
C ALA A 103 26.25 14.16 -6.03
N ALA A 104 25.41 13.33 -5.41
CA ALA A 104 24.47 13.79 -4.40
C ALA A 104 25.17 14.38 -3.17
N ARG A 105 26.27 13.76 -2.74
CA ARG A 105 27.06 14.24 -1.58
C ARG A 105 27.78 15.56 -1.89
N GLU A 106 28.34 15.69 -3.08
CA GLU A 106 29.00 16.92 -3.55
C GLU A 106 28.01 18.09 -3.64
N ALA A 107 26.79 17.82 -4.12
CA ALA A 107 25.68 18.77 -4.05
C ALA A 107 25.21 19.07 -2.62
N GLY A 108 25.74 18.39 -1.59
CA GLY A 108 25.37 18.59 -0.19
C GLY A 108 24.06 17.89 0.23
N MET A 109 23.54 16.95 -0.57
CA MET A 109 22.37 16.16 -0.18
C MET A 109 22.76 15.10 0.86
N SER A 110 21.93 14.95 1.88
CA SER A 110 22.00 13.79 2.77
C SER A 110 21.59 12.50 2.04
N PRO A 111 22.01 11.31 2.53
CA PRO A 111 21.55 10.02 1.98
C PRO A 111 20.03 9.87 1.96
N HIS A 112 19.33 10.49 2.90
CA HIS A 112 17.87 10.48 2.94
C HIS A 112 17.26 11.34 1.82
N GLN A 113 17.81 12.54 1.58
CA GLN A 113 17.37 13.42 0.50
C GLN A 113 17.63 12.80 -0.87
N GLN A 114 18.79 12.18 -1.08
CA GLN A 114 19.09 11.43 -2.30
C GLN A 114 18.04 10.34 -2.57
N LYS A 115 17.78 9.47 -1.57
CA LYS A 115 16.75 8.42 -1.70
C LYS A 115 15.35 8.99 -1.97
N THR A 116 15.02 10.13 -1.37
CA THR A 116 13.73 10.80 -1.55
C THR A 116 13.58 11.33 -2.98
N ALA A 117 14.59 12.02 -3.49
CA ALA A 117 14.63 12.54 -4.85
C ALA A 117 14.51 11.43 -5.90
N MET A 118 15.31 10.36 -5.76
CA MET A 118 15.26 9.18 -6.63
C MET A 118 13.90 8.50 -6.63
N LYS A 119 13.20 8.45 -5.50
CA LYS A 119 11.84 7.91 -5.44
C LYS A 119 10.86 8.82 -6.17
N ILE A 120 10.89 10.12 -5.91
CA ILE A 120 9.95 11.07 -6.52
C ILE A 120 10.12 11.14 -8.05
N ALA A 121 11.35 11.07 -8.56
CA ALA A 121 11.64 11.07 -10.01
C ALA A 121 10.94 9.92 -10.76
N ARG A 122 10.74 8.78 -10.09
CA ARG A 122 10.11 7.58 -10.68
C ARG A 122 8.61 7.65 -10.78
N ILE A 123 7.96 8.55 -10.05
CA ILE A 123 6.51 8.76 -10.17
C ILE A 123 6.23 9.15 -11.64
N PRO A 124 5.26 8.54 -12.33
CA PRO A 124 4.87 8.96 -13.68
C PRO A 124 4.59 10.47 -13.74
N LYS A 125 5.01 11.14 -14.80
CA LYS A 125 4.98 12.62 -14.88
C LYS A 125 3.56 13.15 -14.70
N GLU A 126 2.58 12.53 -15.34
CA GLU A 126 1.17 12.92 -15.28
C GLU A 126 0.62 12.77 -13.85
N GLU A 127 0.88 11.64 -13.19
CA GLU A 127 0.48 11.39 -11.79
C GLU A 127 1.15 12.39 -10.84
N PHE A 128 2.43 12.68 -11.06
CA PHE A 128 3.16 13.65 -10.25
C PHE A 128 2.57 15.06 -10.35
N GLU A 129 2.29 15.53 -11.57
CA GLU A 129 1.71 16.87 -11.79
C GLU A 129 0.31 16.98 -11.18
N GLU A 130 -0.53 15.94 -11.29
CA GLU A 130 -1.84 15.90 -10.64
C GLU A 130 -1.74 16.02 -9.11
N LEU A 131 -0.82 15.25 -8.49
CA LEU A 131 -0.60 15.29 -7.04
C LEU A 131 -0.11 16.66 -6.57
N VAL A 132 0.86 17.24 -7.30
CA VAL A 132 1.46 18.53 -6.95
C VAL A 132 0.49 19.69 -7.15
N GLU A 133 -0.34 19.66 -8.20
CA GLU A 133 -1.33 20.73 -8.44
C GLU A 133 -2.64 20.58 -7.64
N SER A 134 -2.77 19.51 -6.85
CA SER A 134 -3.91 19.36 -5.94
C SER A 134 -4.08 20.54 -4.97
N TYR A 135 -5.30 20.72 -4.46
CA TYR A 135 -5.64 21.81 -3.54
C TYR A 135 -4.75 21.81 -2.28
N GLU A 136 -4.45 20.62 -1.77
CA GLU A 136 -3.53 20.38 -0.65
C GLU A 136 -2.37 19.47 -1.12
N PRO A 137 -1.28 20.04 -1.67
CA PRO A 137 -0.20 19.26 -2.22
C PRO A 137 0.50 18.42 -1.13
N PRO A 138 0.81 17.15 -1.41
CA PRO A 138 1.53 16.30 -0.47
C PRO A 138 2.96 16.81 -0.24
N THR A 139 3.52 16.52 0.94
CA THR A 139 4.95 16.80 1.19
C THR A 139 5.85 15.87 0.37
N ILE A 140 7.11 16.28 0.14
CA ILE A 140 8.09 15.43 -0.56
C ILE A 140 8.26 14.06 0.11
N THR A 141 8.21 13.99 1.45
CA THR A 141 8.25 12.73 2.18
C THR A 141 7.05 11.85 1.86
N ARG A 142 5.85 12.44 1.75
CA ARG A 142 4.61 11.72 1.40
C ARG A 142 4.66 11.18 -0.02
N LEU A 143 5.15 11.97 -0.98
CA LEU A 143 5.34 11.55 -2.37
C LEU A 143 6.30 10.35 -2.45
N ALA A 144 7.45 10.42 -1.76
CA ALA A 144 8.43 9.34 -1.76
C ALA A 144 7.93 8.08 -1.03
N VAL A 145 7.12 8.21 0.01
CA VAL A 145 6.49 7.06 0.69
C VAL A 145 5.48 6.39 -0.24
N ARG A 146 4.58 7.16 -0.87
CA ARG A 146 3.56 6.63 -1.80
C ARG A 146 4.18 5.82 -2.94
N GLU A 147 5.25 6.31 -3.55
CA GLU A 147 5.97 5.57 -4.60
C GLU A 147 6.65 4.30 -4.07
N ALA A 148 7.20 4.35 -2.85
CA ALA A 148 7.80 3.16 -2.24
C ALA A 148 6.74 2.09 -1.94
N GLU A 149 5.59 2.50 -1.42
CA GLU A 149 4.47 1.61 -1.15
C GLU A 149 3.91 1.01 -2.45
N LYS A 150 3.72 1.81 -3.51
CA LYS A 150 3.27 1.34 -4.85
C LYS A 150 4.21 0.32 -5.49
N ARG A 151 5.52 0.39 -5.21
CA ARG A 151 6.52 -0.60 -5.67
C ARG A 151 6.58 -1.86 -4.81
N GLU A 152 6.29 -1.75 -3.53
CA GLU A 152 6.12 -2.92 -2.65
C GLU A 152 4.83 -3.66 -2.95
N GLN A 153 3.89 -3.04 -3.68
CA GLN A 153 2.73 -3.72 -4.23
C GLN A 153 3.12 -4.54 -5.46
N PRO A 154 2.94 -5.86 -5.44
CA PRO A 154 3.05 -6.66 -6.65
C PRO A 154 1.94 -6.21 -7.61
N ALA A 155 2.26 -6.08 -8.90
CA ALA A 155 1.23 -6.01 -9.92
C ALA A 155 0.27 -7.20 -9.72
N PRO A 156 -1.06 -7.03 -9.89
CA PRO A 156 -2.00 -8.14 -9.76
C PRO A 156 -1.62 -9.20 -10.79
N VAL A 157 -1.05 -10.30 -10.33
CA VAL A 157 -0.71 -11.41 -11.21
C VAL A 157 -2.01 -12.16 -11.45
N LYS A 158 -2.49 -12.14 -12.70
CA LYS A 158 -3.55 -13.05 -13.16
C LYS A 158 -2.99 -14.48 -13.13
N ARG A 159 -2.86 -15.07 -11.95
CA ARG A 159 -2.52 -16.48 -11.77
C ARG A 159 -3.78 -17.30 -11.97
N GLU A 160 -3.64 -18.34 -12.79
CA GLU A 160 -4.67 -19.35 -12.91
C GLU A 160 -4.93 -19.98 -11.54
N LEU A 161 -6.20 -20.21 -11.24
CA LEU A 161 -6.59 -20.91 -10.02
C LEU A 161 -6.15 -22.38 -10.13
N PRO A 162 -5.84 -23.05 -9.01
CA PRO A 162 -5.52 -24.46 -9.04
C PRO A 162 -6.65 -25.28 -9.67
N ALA A 163 -6.31 -26.33 -10.43
CA ALA A 163 -7.31 -27.22 -11.05
C ALA A 163 -7.85 -28.30 -10.10
N GLU A 164 -7.53 -28.21 -8.81
CA GLU A 164 -7.82 -29.24 -7.81
C GLU A 164 -8.85 -28.73 -6.80
N GLU A 165 -9.62 -29.67 -6.24
CA GLU A 165 -10.55 -29.38 -5.14
C GLU A 165 -9.88 -29.51 -3.76
N TYR A 166 -10.41 -28.77 -2.80
CA TYR A 166 -9.91 -28.65 -1.43
C TYR A 166 -11.02 -28.89 -0.40
N ASN A 167 -10.67 -29.55 0.70
CA ASN A 167 -11.58 -29.75 1.84
C ASN A 167 -11.56 -28.56 2.80
N LEU A 168 -10.53 -27.72 2.70
CA LEU A 168 -10.33 -26.56 3.56
C LEU A 168 -9.81 -25.38 2.75
N ILE A 169 -10.53 -24.26 2.84
CA ILE A 169 -10.13 -22.99 2.25
C ILE A 169 -9.94 -21.98 3.37
N TYR A 170 -8.78 -21.30 3.37
CA TYR A 170 -8.46 -20.17 4.24
C TYR A 170 -8.29 -18.93 3.38
N ALA A 171 -9.03 -17.85 3.67
CA ALA A 171 -9.07 -16.68 2.81
C ALA A 171 -8.92 -15.37 3.59
N ASP A 172 -8.13 -14.44 3.06
CA ASP A 172 -8.05 -13.04 3.51
C ASP A 172 -8.37 -12.08 2.35
N PRO A 173 -9.66 -11.91 1.98
CA PRO A 173 -10.02 -11.14 0.79
C PRO A 173 -9.52 -9.68 0.86
N PRO A 174 -9.06 -9.10 -0.26
CA PRO A 174 -8.47 -7.77 -0.29
C PRO A 174 -9.57 -6.69 -0.40
N TRP A 175 -10.40 -6.54 0.63
CA TRP A 175 -11.56 -5.65 0.62
C TRP A 175 -11.22 -4.19 0.25
N ARG A 176 -11.91 -3.63 -0.75
CA ARG A 176 -11.90 -2.18 -1.05
C ARG A 176 -12.76 -1.41 -0.07
N TYR A 177 -12.28 -0.29 0.47
CA TYR A 177 -13.04 0.53 1.42
C TYR A 177 -13.47 1.84 0.77
N GLU A 178 -14.75 2.18 0.92
CA GLU A 178 -15.34 3.38 0.29
C GLU A 178 -14.95 4.70 0.96
N HIS A 179 -14.39 4.67 2.19
CA HIS A 179 -14.23 5.87 3.02
C HIS A 179 -12.81 6.05 3.57
N SER A 180 -11.92 6.62 2.75
CA SER A 180 -10.71 7.28 3.24
C SER A 180 -10.94 8.79 3.36
N LYS A 181 -10.98 9.33 4.60
CA LYS A 181 -11.09 10.80 4.82
C LYS A 181 -9.88 11.59 4.29
N THR A 182 -8.77 10.93 3.99
CA THR A 182 -7.55 11.53 3.41
C THR A 182 -6.87 10.49 2.52
N ASP A 183 -6.33 10.91 1.38
CA ASP A 183 -5.70 10.05 0.36
C ASP A 183 -4.58 9.14 0.94
N ASN A 184 -3.90 9.61 1.99
CA ASN A 184 -2.89 8.87 2.74
C ASN A 184 -3.38 7.71 3.61
N ARG A 185 -4.69 7.50 3.73
CA ARG A 185 -5.28 6.44 4.58
C ARG A 185 -6.00 5.37 3.76
N LYS A 186 -5.88 5.42 2.43
CA LYS A 186 -6.39 4.40 1.53
C LYS A 186 -5.61 3.10 1.75
N ILE A 187 -6.34 2.00 1.93
CA ILE A 187 -5.74 0.65 2.07
C ILE A 187 -5.08 0.24 0.75
N GLU A 188 -5.58 0.80 -0.35
CA GLU A 188 -5.05 0.74 -1.71
C GLU A 188 -3.61 1.25 -1.81
N ASN A 189 -3.14 2.07 -0.85
CA ASN A 189 -1.73 2.46 -0.80
C ASN A 189 -0.83 1.29 -0.34
N HIS A 190 -1.37 0.24 0.28
CA HIS A 190 -0.60 -0.90 0.79
C HIS A 190 -0.69 -2.17 -0.07
N TYR A 191 -1.82 -2.44 -0.73
CA TYR A 191 -2.02 -3.57 -1.66
C TYR A 191 -3.20 -3.32 -2.59
N PRO A 192 -3.24 -3.92 -3.80
CA PRO A 192 -4.42 -3.85 -4.67
C PRO A 192 -5.65 -4.40 -3.96
N THR A 193 -6.74 -3.63 -3.98
CA THR A 193 -8.03 -4.04 -3.39
C THR A 193 -9.04 -4.40 -4.46
N MET A 194 -9.94 -5.31 -4.13
CA MET A 194 -11.06 -5.72 -4.96
C MET A 194 -12.36 -5.16 -4.37
N ASP A 195 -13.24 -4.68 -5.24
CA ASP A 195 -14.61 -4.40 -4.83
C ASP A 195 -15.38 -5.70 -4.54
N LEU A 196 -16.56 -5.55 -3.91
CA LEU A 196 -17.35 -6.70 -3.50
C LEU A 196 -17.71 -7.62 -4.68
N LEU A 197 -18.07 -7.04 -5.82
CA LEU A 197 -18.51 -7.81 -6.98
C LEU A 197 -17.34 -8.57 -7.60
N GLU A 198 -16.17 -7.95 -7.67
CA GLU A 198 -14.91 -8.60 -8.08
C GLU A 198 -14.61 -9.81 -7.19
N ILE A 199 -14.77 -9.72 -5.86
CA ILE A 199 -14.53 -10.83 -4.92
C ILE A 199 -15.58 -11.94 -5.12
N CYS A 200 -16.86 -11.58 -5.22
CA CYS A 200 -17.95 -12.54 -5.42
C CYS A 200 -17.82 -13.32 -6.74
N ASN A 201 -17.31 -12.68 -7.80
CA ASN A 201 -17.17 -13.30 -9.12
C ASN A 201 -15.99 -14.26 -9.25
N LEU A 202 -15.13 -14.36 -8.24
CA LEU A 202 -14.07 -15.38 -8.24
C LEU A 202 -14.70 -16.79 -8.20
N PRO A 203 -14.25 -17.72 -9.07
CA PRO A 203 -14.85 -19.06 -9.15
C PRO A 203 -14.35 -19.98 -8.02
N ILE A 204 -14.33 -19.50 -6.78
CA ILE A 204 -13.85 -20.23 -5.60
C ILE A 204 -14.73 -21.45 -5.29
N GLY A 205 -16.03 -21.39 -5.62
CA GLY A 205 -16.93 -22.52 -5.44
C GLY A 205 -16.54 -23.77 -6.24
N ALA A 206 -15.78 -23.60 -7.34
CA ALA A 206 -15.24 -24.69 -8.15
C ALA A 206 -13.98 -25.33 -7.55
N LEU A 207 -13.34 -24.67 -6.58
CA LEU A 207 -12.18 -25.19 -5.83
C LEU A 207 -12.60 -25.92 -4.56
N ALA A 208 -13.87 -25.75 -4.15
CA ALA A 208 -14.39 -26.33 -2.92
C ALA A 208 -14.93 -27.74 -3.19
N HIS A 209 -14.35 -28.73 -2.52
CA HIS A 209 -14.90 -30.09 -2.45
C HIS A 209 -16.36 -30.08 -1.96
N GLU A 210 -17.12 -31.14 -2.25
CA GLU A 210 -18.54 -31.27 -1.82
C GLU A 210 -18.72 -31.04 -0.32
N ASP A 211 -17.79 -31.59 0.46
CA ASP A 211 -17.60 -31.32 1.89
C ASP A 211 -16.36 -30.45 2.10
N CYS A 212 -16.58 -29.15 2.32
CA CYS A 212 -15.50 -28.17 2.48
C CYS A 212 -15.80 -27.18 3.61
N VAL A 213 -14.79 -26.84 4.40
CA VAL A 213 -14.82 -25.74 5.38
C VAL A 213 -14.11 -24.52 4.83
N LEU A 214 -14.72 -23.34 5.00
CA LEU A 214 -14.15 -22.04 4.67
C LEU A 214 -13.88 -21.27 5.96
N PHE A 215 -12.64 -20.86 6.13
CA PHE A 215 -12.19 -19.90 7.13
C PHE A 215 -11.87 -18.58 6.42
N MET A 216 -12.71 -17.55 6.60
CA MET A 216 -12.56 -16.29 5.88
C MET A 216 -12.43 -15.10 6.82
N TRP A 217 -11.35 -14.35 6.68
CA TRP A 217 -11.17 -13.10 7.42
C TRP A 217 -12.11 -12.01 6.92
N THR A 218 -12.69 -11.29 7.88
CA THR A 218 -13.38 -10.04 7.62
C THR A 218 -13.05 -9.02 8.70
N THR A 219 -13.26 -7.76 8.37
CA THR A 219 -13.19 -6.66 9.35
C THR A 219 -14.60 -6.27 9.74
N SER A 220 -14.78 -5.63 10.90
CA SER A 220 -16.13 -5.25 11.36
C SER A 220 -16.93 -4.42 10.33
N PRO A 221 -16.34 -3.45 9.60
CA PRO A 221 -17.07 -2.73 8.54
C PRO A 221 -17.48 -3.60 7.34
N LYS A 222 -16.76 -4.69 7.08
CA LYS A 222 -16.97 -5.61 5.94
C LYS A 222 -17.77 -6.85 6.31
N LEU A 223 -18.28 -6.93 7.54
CA LEU A 223 -19.03 -8.08 8.03
C LEU A 223 -20.28 -8.37 7.18
N PHE A 224 -21.05 -7.35 6.81
CA PHE A 224 -22.26 -7.57 6.02
C PHE A 224 -21.92 -7.99 4.57
N GLU A 225 -20.97 -7.30 3.93
CA GLU A 225 -20.48 -7.64 2.59
C GLU A 225 -19.91 -9.06 2.52
N SER A 226 -19.24 -9.51 3.59
CA SER A 226 -18.65 -10.85 3.63
C SER A 226 -19.68 -11.98 3.56
N MET A 227 -20.95 -11.74 3.93
CA MET A 227 -22.01 -12.73 3.76
C MET A 227 -22.34 -12.98 2.30
N ALA A 228 -22.35 -11.92 1.48
CA ALA A 228 -22.55 -12.04 0.04
C ALA A 228 -21.42 -12.83 -0.63
N VAL A 229 -20.17 -12.67 -0.17
CA VAL A 229 -19.03 -13.45 -0.65
C VAL A 229 -19.17 -14.93 -0.30
N ILE A 230 -19.54 -15.25 0.94
CA ILE A 230 -19.79 -16.63 1.40
C ILE A 230 -20.84 -17.31 0.52
N GLU A 231 -21.96 -16.62 0.28
CA GLU A 231 -23.05 -17.14 -0.55
C GLU A 231 -22.63 -17.31 -2.01
N ALA A 232 -21.98 -16.30 -2.60
CA ALA A 232 -21.51 -16.35 -4.00
C ALA A 232 -20.51 -17.49 -4.25
N TRP A 233 -19.68 -17.81 -3.25
CA TRP A 233 -18.74 -18.93 -3.33
C TRP A 233 -19.38 -20.29 -3.03
N GLY A 234 -20.69 -20.35 -2.75
CA GLY A 234 -21.44 -21.59 -2.52
C GLY A 234 -21.29 -22.17 -1.12
N PHE A 235 -20.97 -21.34 -0.12
CA PHE A 235 -20.85 -21.74 1.28
C PHE A 235 -22.04 -21.23 2.11
N SER A 236 -22.27 -21.87 3.25
CA SER A 236 -23.23 -21.44 4.27
C SER A 236 -22.50 -21.02 5.54
N TYR A 237 -22.72 -19.80 6.02
CA TYR A 237 -22.15 -19.32 7.28
C TYR A 237 -22.57 -20.20 8.48
N ARG A 238 -21.65 -20.45 9.41
CA ARG A 238 -21.88 -21.24 10.62
C ARG A 238 -21.62 -20.45 11.90
N THR A 239 -20.42 -19.92 12.05
CA THR A 239 -19.97 -19.26 13.27
C THR A 239 -18.72 -18.41 13.01
N CYS A 240 -18.16 -17.77 14.03
CA CYS A 240 -16.91 -17.03 13.91
C CYS A 240 -16.02 -17.17 15.14
N ALA A 241 -14.73 -16.90 14.93
CA ALA A 241 -13.78 -16.58 15.97
C ALA A 241 -13.38 -15.09 15.87
N VAL A 242 -12.92 -14.53 16.98
CA VAL A 242 -12.47 -13.15 17.10
C VAL A 242 -10.98 -13.15 17.44
N TRP A 243 -10.19 -12.49 16.61
CA TRP A 243 -8.81 -12.18 16.94
C TRP A 243 -8.74 -10.86 17.70
N ASP A 244 -8.39 -10.93 18.99
CA ASP A 244 -8.02 -9.77 19.81
C ASP A 244 -6.55 -9.40 19.53
N LYS A 245 -6.36 -8.22 18.93
CA LYS A 245 -5.05 -7.72 18.49
C LYS A 245 -4.19 -7.19 19.63
N GLU A 246 -4.74 -7.08 20.84
CA GLU A 246 -4.10 -6.51 22.05
C GLU A 246 -3.61 -5.06 21.89
N ILE A 247 -3.90 -4.43 20.75
CA ILE A 247 -3.54 -3.06 20.42
C ILE A 247 -4.79 -2.37 19.88
N ILE A 248 -5.18 -1.29 20.55
CA ILE A 248 -6.35 -0.51 20.18
C ILE A 248 -6.08 0.31 18.91
N GLY A 249 -6.76 -0.05 17.84
CA GLY A 249 -6.69 0.62 16.56
C GLY A 249 -7.52 1.91 16.52
N MET A 250 -7.50 2.54 15.35
CA MET A 250 -8.47 3.59 15.02
C MET A 250 -9.83 2.95 14.75
N GLY A 251 -10.88 3.75 14.83
CA GLY A 251 -12.21 3.31 14.41
C GLY A 251 -13.15 4.50 14.34
N TYR A 252 -14.32 4.28 13.75
CA TYR A 252 -15.27 5.36 13.48
C TYR A 252 -16.23 5.57 14.66
N TYR A 253 -16.88 4.50 15.11
CA TYR A 253 -17.82 4.51 16.23
C TYR A 253 -17.17 3.95 17.50
N PHE A 254 -16.59 2.75 17.42
CA PHE A 254 -15.75 2.16 18.45
C PHE A 254 -14.30 2.14 18.00
N ARG A 255 -13.39 2.14 18.97
CA ARG A 255 -11.97 1.93 18.71
C ARG A 255 -11.74 0.44 18.40
N GLN A 256 -11.31 0.13 17.18
CA GLN A 256 -11.25 -1.27 16.74
C GLN A 256 -10.02 -1.98 17.27
N GLN A 257 -10.23 -3.02 18.06
CA GLN A 257 -9.17 -3.86 18.63
C GLN A 257 -9.19 -5.30 18.08
N HIS A 258 -10.18 -5.65 17.25
CA HIS A 258 -10.32 -7.02 16.78
C HIS A 258 -10.44 -7.15 15.26
N GLU A 259 -10.28 -8.37 14.78
CA GLU A 259 -10.69 -8.86 13.46
C GLU A 259 -11.51 -10.14 13.64
N ILE A 260 -12.32 -10.49 12.63
CA ILE A 260 -13.27 -11.60 12.71
C ILE A 260 -12.83 -12.67 11.70
N LEU A 261 -12.71 -13.90 12.14
CA LEU A 261 -12.53 -15.08 11.29
C LEU A 261 -13.85 -15.82 11.19
N LEU A 262 -14.52 -15.70 10.05
CA LEU A 262 -15.77 -16.40 9.77
C LEU A 262 -15.49 -17.86 9.43
N ILE A 263 -16.40 -18.72 9.86
CA ILE A 263 -16.42 -20.14 9.53
C ILE A 263 -17.71 -20.42 8.76
N ALA A 264 -17.57 -20.94 7.55
CA ALA A 264 -18.66 -21.35 6.68
C ALA A 264 -18.39 -22.76 6.13
N THR A 265 -19.42 -23.44 5.63
CA THR A 265 -19.29 -24.81 5.11
C THR A 265 -20.06 -24.99 3.80
N LYS A 266 -19.49 -25.77 2.90
CA LYS A 266 -20.18 -26.43 1.77
C LYS A 266 -20.35 -27.90 2.15
N GLY A 267 -21.56 -28.44 1.94
CA GLY A 267 -21.90 -29.80 2.42
C GLY A 267 -21.86 -29.93 3.94
N SER A 268 -21.31 -31.05 4.40
CA SER A 268 -21.24 -31.49 5.79
C SER A 268 -19.84 -32.01 6.18
N PRO A 269 -18.79 -31.15 6.18
CA PRO A 269 -17.39 -31.55 6.43
C PRO A 269 -17.10 -32.02 7.87
N GLY A 270 -18.11 -32.17 8.71
CA GLY A 270 -17.98 -32.46 10.13
C GLY A 270 -17.53 -31.24 10.94
N THR A 271 -17.63 -31.35 12.26
CA THR A 271 -17.03 -30.38 13.17
C THR A 271 -15.72 -30.94 13.71
N PRO A 272 -14.76 -30.09 14.14
CA PRO A 272 -13.53 -30.57 14.76
C PRO A 272 -13.82 -31.44 15.99
N ASP A 273 -12.89 -32.36 16.27
CA ASP A 273 -12.91 -33.15 17.49
C ASP A 273 -13.07 -32.24 18.71
N PRO A 274 -13.95 -32.57 19.69
CA PRO A 274 -14.14 -31.75 20.88
C PRO A 274 -12.86 -31.35 21.61
N SER A 275 -11.83 -32.21 21.60
CA SER A 275 -10.53 -31.94 22.22
C SER A 275 -9.71 -30.85 21.51
N MET A 276 -9.99 -30.60 20.23
CA MET A 276 -9.31 -29.58 19.41
C MET A 276 -10.05 -28.24 19.40
N ARG A 277 -11.20 -28.13 20.09
CA ARG A 277 -12.00 -26.90 20.12
C ARG A 277 -11.40 -25.91 21.12
N VAL A 278 -10.93 -24.78 20.60
CA VAL A 278 -10.37 -23.68 21.40
C VAL A 278 -11.38 -22.56 21.64
N SER A 279 -11.02 -21.60 22.51
CA SER A 279 -11.79 -20.38 22.73
C SER A 279 -12.06 -19.64 21.41
N SER A 280 -13.28 -19.12 21.24
CA SER A 280 -13.63 -18.25 20.11
C SER A 280 -12.98 -16.88 20.18
N ILE A 281 -12.38 -16.49 21.31
CA ILE A 281 -11.56 -15.29 21.45
C ILE A 281 -10.09 -15.72 21.53
N ILE A 282 -9.33 -15.31 20.52
CA ILE A 282 -7.92 -15.66 20.34
C ILE A 282 -7.09 -14.38 20.49
N LYS A 283 -6.24 -14.34 21.50
CA LYS A 283 -5.39 -13.19 21.80
C LYS A 283 -4.03 -13.36 21.16
N SER A 284 -3.62 -12.38 20.35
CA SER A 284 -2.28 -12.30 19.80
C SER A 284 -1.98 -10.88 19.37
N ARG A 285 -0.89 -10.32 19.88
CA ARG A 285 -0.49 -8.97 19.52
C ARG A 285 -0.29 -8.81 18.01
N ARG A 286 -0.84 -7.74 17.43
CA ARG A 286 -0.67 -7.42 16.00
C ARG A 286 0.79 -7.13 15.66
N GLU A 287 1.26 -7.71 14.56
CA GLU A 287 2.58 -7.46 13.97
C GLU A 287 2.54 -6.37 12.86
N LYS A 288 3.08 -6.66 11.67
CA LYS A 288 3.05 -5.78 10.48
C LYS A 288 1.61 -5.51 10.04
N HIS A 289 1.42 -4.41 9.29
CA HIS A 289 0.10 -4.02 8.80
C HIS A 289 -0.54 -5.15 7.97
N SER A 290 -1.82 -5.43 8.24
CA SER A 290 -2.60 -6.51 7.63
C SER A 290 -2.04 -7.94 7.78
N LYS A 291 -0.93 -8.17 8.53
CA LYS A 291 -0.43 -9.54 8.79
C LYS A 291 -1.32 -10.25 9.82
N LYS A 292 -1.94 -11.36 9.41
CA LYS A 292 -2.70 -12.26 10.30
C LYS A 292 -1.74 -13.11 11.14
N PRO A 293 -2.10 -13.47 12.40
CA PRO A 293 -1.20 -14.23 13.25
C PRO A 293 -0.94 -15.63 12.73
N ASP A 294 0.34 -16.05 12.73
CA ASP A 294 0.74 -17.37 12.22
C ASP A 294 0.14 -18.53 13.06
N LEU A 295 -0.27 -18.27 14.30
CA LEU A 295 -0.90 -19.27 15.17
C LEU A 295 -2.20 -19.87 14.57
N PHE A 296 -2.90 -19.12 13.70
CA PHE A 296 -4.15 -19.59 13.11
C PHE A 296 -3.94 -20.78 12.17
N TYR A 297 -2.78 -20.87 11.51
CA TYR A 297 -2.45 -22.04 10.69
C TYR A 297 -2.44 -23.31 11.54
N GLY A 298 -1.69 -23.30 12.66
CA GLY A 298 -1.61 -24.44 13.57
C GLY A 298 -2.95 -24.80 14.22
N LEU A 299 -3.77 -23.80 14.58
CA LEU A 299 -5.13 -24.05 15.07
C LEU A 299 -5.99 -24.75 14.02
N ILE A 300 -6.02 -24.22 12.80
CA ILE A 300 -6.84 -24.77 11.72
C ILE A 300 -6.35 -26.17 11.31
N GLU A 301 -5.03 -26.40 11.25
CA GLU A 301 -4.42 -27.70 11.00
C GLU A 301 -4.80 -28.73 12.07
N SER A 302 -4.78 -28.33 13.35
CA SER A 302 -5.19 -29.22 14.45
C SER A 302 -6.67 -29.60 14.37
N MET A 303 -7.52 -28.69 13.88
CA MET A 303 -8.95 -28.93 13.69
C MET A 303 -9.24 -29.87 12.51
N TYR A 304 -8.44 -29.78 11.44
CA TYR A 304 -8.61 -30.53 10.20
C TYR A 304 -7.25 -31.10 9.70
N PRO A 305 -6.67 -32.09 10.40
CA PRO A 305 -5.30 -32.55 10.13
C PRO A 305 -5.14 -33.13 8.72
N ASN A 306 -6.13 -33.92 8.29
CA ASN A 306 -6.11 -34.63 7.01
C ASN A 306 -6.72 -33.83 5.84
N ALA A 307 -7.20 -32.61 6.08
CA ALA A 307 -7.78 -31.81 5.00
C ALA A 307 -6.71 -31.39 4.01
N LYS A 308 -7.06 -31.42 2.72
CA LYS A 308 -6.33 -30.74 1.68
C LYS A 308 -6.66 -29.24 1.73
N LYS A 309 -5.64 -28.40 1.84
CA LYS A 309 -5.77 -27.00 2.29
C LYS A 309 -5.32 -26.03 1.21
N LEU A 310 -6.12 -24.98 1.00
CA LEU A 310 -5.81 -23.85 0.12
C LEU A 310 -5.86 -22.54 0.89
N GLU A 311 -4.80 -21.74 0.80
CA GLU A 311 -4.82 -20.33 1.20
C GLU A 311 -5.08 -19.43 -0.03
N LEU A 312 -6.15 -18.64 0.03
CA LEU A 312 -6.49 -17.62 -0.95
C LEU A 312 -6.00 -16.24 -0.49
N PHE A 313 -5.50 -15.46 -1.44
CA PHE A 313 -4.84 -14.17 -1.23
C PHE A 313 -3.56 -14.28 -0.37
N ALA A 314 -2.89 -15.42 -0.49
CA ALA A 314 -1.67 -15.73 0.24
C ALA A 314 -0.54 -14.77 -0.12
N ARG A 315 0.18 -14.29 0.91
CA ARG A 315 1.40 -13.48 0.73
C ARG A 315 2.69 -14.28 0.83
N LYS A 316 2.62 -15.50 1.33
CA LYS A 316 3.73 -16.43 1.49
C LYS A 316 3.20 -17.84 1.36
N THR A 317 4.07 -18.78 1.02
CA THR A 317 3.73 -20.21 1.12
C THR A 317 3.86 -20.69 2.55
N GLN A 318 3.04 -21.69 2.86
CA GLN A 318 3.03 -22.38 4.15
C GLN A 318 3.18 -23.88 3.88
N PRO A 319 4.11 -24.57 4.55
CA PRO A 319 4.27 -26.02 4.38
C PRO A 319 2.94 -26.75 4.60
N GLY A 320 2.55 -27.61 3.65
CA GLY A 320 1.29 -28.36 3.71
C GLY A 320 0.05 -27.60 3.22
N TRP A 321 0.20 -26.37 2.71
CA TRP A 321 -0.86 -25.58 2.10
C TRP A 321 -0.55 -25.28 0.63
N SER A 322 -1.55 -25.48 -0.23
CA SER A 322 -1.56 -24.81 -1.54
C SER A 322 -1.81 -23.32 -1.31
N ALA A 323 -1.22 -22.46 -2.14
CA ALA A 323 -1.35 -21.02 -2.00
C ALA A 323 -1.71 -20.38 -3.35
N TRP A 324 -2.69 -19.48 -3.32
CA TRP A 324 -3.04 -18.61 -4.44
C TRP A 324 -3.03 -17.16 -3.96
N GLY A 325 -2.24 -16.31 -4.59
CA GLY A 325 -2.09 -14.90 -4.23
C GLY A 325 -0.95 -14.23 -4.99
N ASN A 326 -0.83 -12.90 -4.84
CA ASN A 326 0.12 -12.10 -5.60
C ASN A 326 1.60 -12.37 -5.25
N ASP A 327 1.90 -12.85 -4.03
CA ASP A 327 3.28 -13.03 -3.53
C ASP A 327 3.68 -14.49 -3.23
N ALA A 328 2.75 -15.45 -3.29
CA ALA A 328 3.06 -16.84 -2.97
C ALA A 328 3.88 -17.49 -4.12
N GLN A 329 5.18 -17.71 -3.95
CA GLN A 329 5.94 -18.56 -4.89
C GLN A 329 5.67 -20.02 -4.56
N LEU A 330 5.10 -20.79 -5.50
CA LEU A 330 4.87 -22.24 -5.36
C LEU A 330 6.15 -22.99 -5.02
#